data_AF-A0A7S4KEH4-F1
#
_entry.id   AF-A0A7S4KEH4-F1
#
_cell.length_a   1.000
_cell.length_b   1.000
_cell.length_c   1.000
_cell.angle_alpha   90.00
_cell.angle_beta   90.00
_cell.angle_gamma   90.00
#
_symmetry.space_group_name_H-M   'P 1'
#
loop_
_entity.id
_entity.type
_entity.pdbx_description
1 polymer ?
#
loop_
_entity_poly.entity_id
_entity_poly.type
_entity_poly.pdbx_seq_one_letter_code
_entity_poly.pdbx_strand_id
1 'polypeptide(L)'
;MVAGILGGGRWREAAAAAMILALGYSFARAHPNRLAGSAWVAVVLSWGLWKRKEDLVKDLEGIEFVPWTQVEAFASEMLVLDCTHSTLDCLTHHRMPSAAPAAIAGDTTSAMVLSAVKQGHKILSCHKKVSVNHFDIDAFISVWSACNPSLTKDFFDALLQAAAIGDFREFDQTQLGSDLGLKICCWINTMERRLFSRPFEDGDEDKWPYFMQEGRFLHFLRNPDEHEEEWKEEYSRVKSDLVSIEELGRIRCYDDISLCVVQVPEPIHYYALFSVSKGYDVVLSGYSRNRHEIEQKYTQFVNLASRRTLPRLELATLCKTLNELEEYAAKAAERRTIGAMRRRSAKKESQMTWKCERVVDTGPLLRLEDSESPEAMTRAQRYAHPYERDIQSSKIKLNSMERLLVSYMTHSYNGVTPKLRWTWNDIHHFNKSIRYDNWKVDFESLVTAAL
;
A
#
# COMPACT_ATOMS: atom_id res chain seq x y z
N MET A 1 -4.66 -22.81 -41.74
CA MET A 1 -3.96 -23.62 -40.72
C MET A 1 -2.57 -23.04 -40.42
N VAL A 2 -2.50 -21.74 -40.07
CA VAL A 2 -1.41 -21.04 -39.35
C VAL A 2 -2.05 -19.78 -38.74
N ALA A 3 -3.04 -19.96 -37.87
CA ALA A 3 -3.74 -18.86 -37.18
C ALA A 3 -3.81 -19.11 -35.65
N GLY A 4 -2.89 -19.92 -35.16
CA GLY A 4 -2.58 -20.05 -33.74
C GLY A 4 -1.06 -19.93 -33.64
N ILE A 5 -0.60 -19.20 -32.64
CA ILE A 5 0.80 -18.84 -32.33
C ILE A 5 1.14 -17.42 -32.84
N LEU A 6 1.42 -16.52 -31.87
CA LEU A 6 1.87 -15.11 -31.93
C LEU A 6 0.77 -14.02 -31.83
N GLY A 7 0.42 -13.68 -30.59
CA GLY A 7 -0.33 -12.48 -30.22
C GLY A 7 0.57 -11.25 -30.08
N GLY A 8 0.16 -10.14 -30.68
CA GLY A 8 0.79 -8.83 -30.52
C GLY A 8 0.04 -7.76 -31.32
N GLY A 9 -0.38 -6.68 -30.65
CA GLY A 9 -1.21 -5.60 -31.23
C GLY A 9 -0.63 -4.96 -32.51
N ARG A 10 0.70 -4.95 -32.66
CA ARG A 10 1.40 -4.44 -33.85
C ARG A 10 1.00 -5.16 -35.15
N TRP A 11 0.63 -6.43 -35.10
CA TRP A 11 0.17 -7.16 -36.30
C TRP A 11 -1.29 -6.89 -36.65
N ARG A 12 -2.13 -6.54 -35.67
CA ARG A 12 -3.52 -6.13 -35.93
C ARG A 12 -3.57 -4.76 -36.61
N GLU A 13 -2.69 -3.85 -36.23
CA GLU A 13 -2.54 -2.54 -36.86
C GLU A 13 -1.92 -2.65 -38.26
N ALA A 14 -0.88 -3.46 -38.44
CA ALA A 14 -0.31 -3.75 -39.74
C ALA A 14 -1.33 -4.45 -40.67
N ALA A 15 -2.15 -5.37 -40.12
CA ALA A 15 -3.22 -6.03 -40.86
C ALA A 15 -4.36 -5.07 -41.21
N ALA A 16 -4.72 -4.13 -40.33
CA ALA A 16 -5.73 -3.10 -40.59
C ALA A 16 -5.25 -2.10 -41.65
N ALA A 17 -4.01 -1.63 -41.55
CA ALA A 17 -3.39 -0.76 -42.56
C ALA A 17 -3.25 -1.48 -43.91
N ALA A 18 -2.86 -2.76 -43.91
CA ALA A 18 -2.81 -3.58 -45.11
C ALA A 18 -4.20 -3.83 -45.70
N MET A 19 -5.24 -4.02 -44.88
CA MET A 19 -6.63 -4.14 -45.35
C MET A 19 -7.14 -2.83 -45.96
N ILE A 20 -6.86 -1.68 -45.34
CA ILE A 20 -7.25 -0.36 -45.86
C ILE A 20 -6.55 -0.09 -47.20
N LEU A 21 -5.26 -0.42 -47.31
CA LEU A 21 -4.50 -0.33 -48.56
C LEU A 21 -5.02 -1.30 -49.62
N ALA A 22 -5.36 -2.53 -49.25
CA ALA A 22 -5.90 -3.53 -50.18
C ALA A 22 -7.31 -3.19 -50.67
N LEU A 23 -8.16 -2.62 -49.81
CA LEU A 23 -9.49 -2.10 -50.17
C LEU A 23 -9.37 -0.86 -51.06
N GLY A 24 -8.46 0.05 -50.73
CA GLY A 24 -8.14 1.22 -51.55
C GLY A 24 -7.63 0.81 -52.95
N TYR A 25 -6.75 -0.18 -53.02
CA TYR A 25 -6.20 -0.70 -54.27
C TYR A 25 -7.25 -1.42 -55.12
N SER A 26 -8.10 -2.26 -54.51
CA SER A 26 -9.17 -2.99 -55.20
C SER A 26 -10.23 -2.04 -55.74
N PHE A 27 -10.58 -1.00 -54.99
CA PHE A 27 -11.54 0.03 -55.42
C PHE A 27 -10.97 0.91 -56.54
N ALA A 28 -9.70 1.31 -56.46
CA ALA A 28 -9.02 2.06 -57.52
C ALA A 28 -8.94 1.27 -58.84
N ARG A 29 -8.79 -0.05 -58.77
CA ARG A 29 -8.78 -0.94 -59.94
C ARG A 29 -10.15 -1.11 -60.58
N ALA A 30 -11.23 -1.09 -59.79
CA ALA A 30 -12.60 -1.21 -60.28
C ALA A 30 -13.15 0.10 -60.89
N HIS A 31 -12.66 1.26 -60.45
CA HIS A 31 -13.18 2.57 -60.85
C HIS A 31 -12.06 3.58 -61.21
N PRO A 32 -11.33 3.36 -62.32
CA PRO A 32 -10.15 4.16 -62.69
C PRO A 32 -10.44 5.64 -62.96
N ASN A 33 -11.69 6.00 -63.26
CA ASN A 33 -12.10 7.39 -63.50
C ASN A 33 -12.55 8.15 -62.24
N ARG A 34 -12.44 7.56 -61.04
CA ARG A 34 -12.80 8.18 -59.74
C ARG A 34 -11.61 8.27 -58.77
N LEU A 35 -10.39 8.30 -59.30
CA LEU A 35 -9.12 8.25 -58.54
C LEU A 35 -8.92 9.42 -57.55
N ALA A 36 -9.54 10.59 -57.78
CA ALA A 36 -9.28 11.76 -56.95
C ALA A 36 -9.97 11.72 -55.56
N GLY A 37 -11.09 10.99 -55.41
CA GLY A 37 -11.89 11.03 -54.18
C GLY A 37 -11.49 10.02 -53.11
N SER A 38 -11.13 8.79 -53.50
CA SER A 38 -10.89 7.69 -52.57
C SER A 38 -9.51 7.71 -51.89
N ALA A 39 -8.48 8.16 -52.61
CA ALA A 39 -7.16 8.41 -52.02
C ALA A 39 -7.22 9.56 -51.00
N TRP A 40 -8.03 10.57 -51.27
CA TRP A 40 -8.29 11.69 -50.35
C TRP A 40 -8.95 11.24 -49.04
N VAL A 41 -9.92 10.32 -49.09
CA VAL A 41 -10.58 9.80 -47.88
C VAL A 41 -9.61 8.99 -47.02
N ALA A 42 -8.75 8.16 -47.61
CA ALA A 42 -7.75 7.40 -46.87
C ALA A 42 -6.69 8.30 -46.23
N VAL A 43 -6.25 9.35 -46.94
CA VAL A 43 -5.32 10.36 -46.40
C VAL A 43 -5.98 11.21 -45.32
N VAL A 44 -7.24 11.63 -45.48
CA VAL A 44 -7.97 12.43 -44.47
C VAL A 44 -8.29 11.60 -43.22
N LEU A 45 -8.59 10.31 -43.34
CA LEU A 45 -8.78 9.43 -42.18
C LEU A 45 -7.46 9.14 -41.47
N SER A 46 -6.38 8.91 -42.23
CA SER A 46 -5.04 8.70 -41.66
C SER A 46 -4.49 9.98 -41.02
N TRP A 47 -4.73 11.14 -41.63
CA TRP A 47 -4.37 12.45 -41.11
C TRP A 47 -5.28 12.85 -39.94
N GLY A 48 -6.56 12.49 -39.94
CA GLY A 48 -7.47 12.70 -38.81
C GLY A 48 -7.14 11.82 -37.61
N LEU A 49 -6.69 10.58 -37.83
CA LEU A 49 -6.18 9.68 -36.77
C LEU A 49 -4.81 10.14 -36.26
N TRP A 50 -3.91 10.55 -37.16
CA TRP A 50 -2.61 11.10 -36.81
C TRP A 50 -2.72 12.45 -36.08
N LYS A 51 -3.62 13.33 -36.53
CA LYS A 51 -3.89 14.62 -35.90
C LYS A 51 -4.65 14.44 -34.58
N ARG A 52 -5.55 13.46 -34.43
CA ARG A 52 -6.08 13.10 -33.10
C ARG A 52 -4.98 12.59 -32.17
N LYS A 53 -4.00 11.84 -32.67
CA LYS A 53 -2.83 11.42 -31.89
C LYS A 53 -1.93 12.61 -31.54
N GLU A 54 -1.68 13.53 -32.47
CA GLU A 54 -0.92 14.76 -32.23
C GLU A 54 -1.63 15.74 -31.31
N ASP A 55 -2.96 15.91 -31.44
CA ASP A 55 -3.79 16.75 -30.58
C ASP A 55 -3.99 16.09 -29.19
N LEU A 56 -3.89 14.76 -29.08
CA LEU A 56 -3.73 14.04 -27.80
C LEU A 56 -2.34 14.25 -27.17
N VAL A 57 -1.34 14.63 -27.96
CA VAL A 57 0.09 14.68 -27.55
C VAL A 57 0.59 16.12 -27.38
N LYS A 58 -0.02 17.12 -28.02
CA LYS A 58 0.43 18.53 -27.98
C LYS A 58 -0.03 19.32 -26.75
N ASP A 59 -0.93 18.76 -25.94
CA ASP A 59 -1.43 19.40 -24.72
C ASP A 59 -0.76 18.87 -23.42
N LEU A 60 0.33 18.10 -23.52
CA LEU A 60 1.05 17.59 -22.35
C LEU A 60 2.15 18.58 -21.92
N GLU A 61 1.74 19.73 -21.38
CA GLU A 61 2.58 20.60 -20.54
C GLU A 61 2.90 19.89 -19.21
N GLY A 62 3.61 18.77 -19.26
CA GLY A 62 3.96 17.93 -18.11
C GLY A 62 5.45 17.94 -17.80
N ILE A 63 5.79 17.67 -16.54
CA ILE A 63 7.17 17.44 -16.12
C ILE A 63 7.65 16.09 -16.68
N GLU A 64 8.89 15.98 -17.14
CA GLU A 64 9.44 14.71 -17.66
C GLU A 64 9.85 13.76 -16.52
N PHE A 65 9.44 12.49 -16.56
CA PHE A 65 9.96 11.48 -15.64
C PHE A 65 11.36 11.02 -16.05
N VAL A 66 12.28 10.97 -15.09
CA VAL A 66 13.65 10.48 -15.28
C VAL A 66 13.93 9.33 -14.31
N PRO A 67 14.47 8.19 -14.76
CA PRO A 67 14.86 7.09 -13.88
C PRO A 67 15.86 7.53 -12.80
N TRP A 68 15.75 6.94 -11.61
CA TRP A 68 16.57 7.32 -10.45
C TRP A 68 18.08 7.35 -10.73
N THR A 69 18.56 6.41 -11.55
CA THR A 69 19.97 6.28 -11.95
C THR A 69 20.53 7.48 -12.69
N GLN A 70 19.67 8.39 -13.17
CA GLN A 70 20.03 9.57 -13.94
C GLN A 70 19.79 10.89 -13.18
N VAL A 71 19.33 10.85 -11.92
CA VAL A 71 18.97 12.05 -11.15
C VAL A 71 20.09 13.09 -11.10
N GLU A 72 21.32 12.66 -10.85
CA GLU A 72 22.48 13.56 -10.74
C GLU A 72 22.79 14.30 -12.06
N ALA A 73 22.48 13.70 -13.21
CA ALA A 73 22.70 14.32 -14.52
C ALA A 73 21.76 15.52 -14.77
N PHE A 74 20.67 15.62 -14.01
CA PHE A 74 19.61 16.63 -14.19
C PHE A 74 19.31 17.43 -12.92
N ALA A 75 20.22 17.43 -11.94
CA ALA A 75 20.06 18.04 -10.62
C ALA A 75 19.44 19.45 -10.65
N SER A 76 19.86 20.33 -11.57
CA SER A 76 19.39 21.72 -11.63
C SER A 76 17.92 21.90 -12.05
N GLU A 77 17.27 20.86 -12.57
CA GLU A 77 15.89 20.91 -13.07
C GLU A 77 14.97 19.86 -12.40
N MET A 78 15.48 19.18 -11.37
CA MET A 78 14.89 17.98 -10.77
C MET A 78 14.04 18.29 -9.53
N LEU A 79 12.81 17.78 -9.52
CA LEU A 79 12.01 17.63 -8.31
C LEU A 79 11.96 16.15 -7.91
N VAL A 80 12.44 15.83 -6.72
CA VAL A 80 12.36 14.47 -6.19
C VAL A 80 10.99 14.28 -5.52
N LEU A 81 10.28 13.23 -5.93
CA LEU A 81 8.97 12.88 -5.41
C LEU A 81 9.09 11.63 -4.54
N ASP A 82 8.37 11.62 -3.43
CA ASP A 82 8.12 10.48 -2.55
C ASP A 82 9.34 9.82 -1.91
N CYS A 83 10.53 10.35 -2.15
CA CYS A 83 11.73 9.98 -1.43
C CYS A 83 12.53 11.24 -1.04
N THR A 84 13.63 11.02 -0.34
CA THR A 84 14.49 12.10 0.15
C THR A 84 15.79 12.15 -0.64
N HIS A 85 16.23 13.35 -1.00
CA HIS A 85 17.56 13.62 -1.52
C HIS A 85 18.29 14.61 -0.63
N SER A 86 19.63 14.53 -0.57
CA SER A 86 20.44 15.36 0.33
C SER A 86 20.54 16.82 -0.11
N THR A 87 20.40 17.09 -1.41
CA THR A 87 20.68 18.40 -2.03
C THR A 87 19.57 18.93 -2.94
N LEU A 88 18.62 18.10 -3.35
CA LEU A 88 17.60 18.47 -4.34
C LEU A 88 16.29 18.83 -3.63
N ASP A 89 15.47 19.63 -4.31
CA ASP A 89 14.11 19.91 -3.87
C ASP A 89 13.31 18.59 -3.85
N CYS A 90 12.67 18.34 -2.71
CA CYS A 90 11.89 17.12 -2.47
C CYS A 90 10.45 17.50 -2.10
N LEU A 91 9.49 16.79 -2.68
CA LEU A 91 8.11 16.75 -2.23
C LEU A 91 7.81 15.32 -1.78
N THR A 92 7.73 15.11 -0.46
CA THR A 92 7.49 13.79 0.11
C THR A 92 6.77 13.90 1.45
N HIS A 93 5.94 12.91 1.75
CA HIS A 93 5.33 12.72 3.06
C HIS A 93 6.26 12.02 4.07
N HIS A 94 7.42 11.52 3.62
CA HIS A 94 8.45 10.94 4.48
C HIS A 94 8.97 11.93 5.54
N ARG A 95 9.61 11.39 6.59
CA ARG A 95 10.15 12.19 7.70
C ARG A 95 11.34 13.04 7.25
N MET A 96 11.05 14.26 6.80
CA MET A 96 12.05 15.29 6.53
C MET A 96 12.05 16.42 7.57
N PRO A 97 13.19 17.11 7.77
CA PRO A 97 13.24 18.31 8.61
C PRO A 97 12.38 19.45 8.06
N SER A 98 12.40 19.65 6.75
CA SER A 98 11.55 20.59 6.03
C SER A 98 10.24 19.92 5.66
N ALA A 99 9.15 20.67 5.75
CA ALA A 99 7.84 20.18 5.32
C ALA A 99 7.47 20.72 3.96
N ALA A 100 6.55 20.01 3.31
CA ALA A 100 5.84 20.53 2.16
C ALA A 100 5.25 21.93 2.47
N PRO A 101 5.22 22.83 1.48
CA PRO A 101 4.57 24.12 1.63
C PRO A 101 3.12 23.94 2.13
N ALA A 102 2.73 24.74 3.14
CA ALA A 102 1.43 24.59 3.79
C ALA A 102 0.23 24.63 2.82
N ALA A 103 0.35 25.37 1.72
CA ALA A 103 -0.67 25.48 0.68
C ALA A 103 -0.97 24.16 -0.04
N ILE A 104 0.00 23.24 -0.12
CA ILE A 104 -0.11 21.95 -0.81
C ILE A 104 0.15 20.77 0.13
N ALA A 105 0.05 20.99 1.44
CA ALA A 105 0.23 19.91 2.41
C ALA A 105 -0.83 18.82 2.19
N GLY A 106 -0.39 17.57 2.25
CA GLY A 106 -1.21 16.37 2.11
C GLY A 106 -0.62 15.24 2.95
N ASP A 107 -1.40 14.20 3.19
CA ASP A 107 -0.92 13.05 3.97
C ASP A 107 0.00 12.13 3.16
N THR A 108 -0.22 12.04 1.85
CA THR A 108 0.65 11.30 0.93
C THR A 108 1.33 12.27 -0.04
N THR A 109 2.39 11.82 -0.71
CA THR A 109 3.08 12.62 -1.73
C THR A 109 2.15 12.90 -2.91
N SER A 110 1.35 11.92 -3.34
CA SER A 110 0.35 12.15 -4.39
C SER A 110 -0.64 13.22 -3.98
N ALA A 111 -1.14 13.22 -2.75
CA ALA A 111 -2.04 14.28 -2.29
C ALA A 111 -1.40 15.68 -2.42
N MET A 112 -0.10 15.79 -2.14
CA MET A 112 0.65 17.04 -2.32
C MET A 112 0.78 17.42 -3.80
N VAL A 113 1.13 16.48 -4.68
CA VAL A 113 1.26 16.73 -6.13
C VAL A 113 -0.09 17.07 -6.76
N LEU A 114 -1.15 16.33 -6.44
CA LEU A 114 -2.51 16.59 -6.89
C LEU A 114 -2.95 18.00 -6.49
N SER A 115 -2.70 18.39 -5.23
CA SER A 115 -2.96 19.74 -4.74
C SER A 115 -2.15 20.80 -5.50
N ALA A 116 -0.87 20.53 -5.77
CA ALA A 116 -0.02 21.41 -6.56
C ALA A 116 -0.52 21.58 -8.01
N VAL A 117 -0.94 20.50 -8.67
CA VAL A 117 -1.53 20.54 -10.03
C VAL A 117 -2.82 21.36 -10.03
N LYS A 118 -3.72 21.09 -9.07
CA LYS A 118 -5.00 21.80 -8.96
C LYS A 118 -4.83 23.30 -8.77
N GLN A 119 -3.80 23.70 -8.03
CA GLN A 119 -3.51 25.11 -7.72
C GLN A 119 -2.58 25.78 -8.74
N GLY A 120 -2.00 25.04 -9.69
CA GLY A 120 -0.91 25.57 -10.53
C GLY A 120 0.30 26.02 -9.69
N HIS A 121 0.61 25.29 -8.62
CA HIS A 121 1.62 25.69 -7.65
C HIS A 121 3.02 25.70 -8.27
N LYS A 122 3.80 26.75 -7.97
CA LYS A 122 5.13 26.99 -8.57
C LYS A 122 6.13 25.85 -8.39
N ILE A 123 5.94 25.00 -7.39
CA ILE A 123 6.82 23.85 -7.14
C ILE A 123 6.90 22.93 -8.37
N LEU A 124 5.81 22.80 -9.14
CA LEU A 124 5.81 21.99 -10.35
C LEU A 124 6.38 22.78 -11.53
N SER A 125 5.99 24.05 -11.71
CA SER A 125 6.44 24.86 -12.85
C SER A 125 7.91 25.29 -12.78
N CYS A 126 8.54 25.26 -11.60
CA CYS A 126 9.96 25.56 -11.43
C CYS A 126 10.88 24.40 -11.83
N HIS A 127 10.34 23.21 -12.05
CA HIS A 127 11.09 22.01 -12.39
C HIS A 127 10.68 21.49 -13.76
N LYS A 128 11.62 20.87 -14.47
CA LYS A 128 11.35 20.25 -15.78
C LYS A 128 11.38 18.73 -15.71
N LYS A 129 11.94 18.17 -14.63
CA LYS A 129 12.10 16.73 -14.43
C LYS A 129 11.64 16.30 -13.04
N VAL A 130 11.10 15.09 -12.95
CA VAL A 130 10.76 14.41 -11.71
C VAL A 130 11.39 13.03 -11.64
N SER A 131 11.70 12.58 -10.43
CA SER A 131 12.21 11.23 -10.18
C SER A 131 11.83 10.74 -8.78
N VAL A 132 11.97 9.43 -8.58
CA VAL A 132 11.73 8.70 -7.33
C VAL A 132 12.59 7.44 -7.31
N ASN A 133 12.95 6.94 -6.13
CA ASN A 133 13.93 5.86 -5.96
C ASN A 133 13.33 4.46 -5.70
N HIS A 134 12.00 4.34 -5.73
CA HIS A 134 11.25 3.11 -5.51
C HIS A 134 9.94 3.16 -6.29
N PHE A 135 9.24 2.04 -6.38
CA PHE A 135 7.91 1.96 -6.97
C PHE A 135 6.90 1.42 -5.94
N ASP A 136 5.93 2.26 -5.60
CA ASP A 136 4.67 1.87 -5.00
C ASP A 136 3.56 2.75 -5.58
N ILE A 137 2.34 2.60 -5.05
CA ILE A 137 1.17 3.30 -5.58
C ILE A 137 1.25 4.82 -5.36
N ASP A 138 1.80 5.31 -4.23
CA ASP A 138 1.90 6.76 -3.99
C ASP A 138 3.03 7.38 -4.84
N ALA A 139 4.16 6.70 -4.95
CA ALA A 139 5.24 7.09 -5.85
C ALA A 139 4.75 7.14 -7.31
N PHE A 140 4.03 6.12 -7.77
CA PHE A 140 3.52 6.06 -9.13
C PHE A 140 2.50 7.16 -9.42
N ILE A 141 1.49 7.33 -8.56
CA ILE A 141 0.44 8.34 -8.77
C ILE A 141 1.03 9.75 -8.72
N SER A 142 1.97 10.02 -7.81
CA SER A 142 2.62 11.33 -7.71
C SER A 142 3.41 11.67 -8.97
N VAL A 143 4.24 10.74 -9.48
CA VAL A 143 4.99 10.91 -10.73
C VAL A 143 4.04 11.07 -11.91
N TRP A 144 3.07 10.15 -12.09
CA TRP A 144 2.14 10.21 -13.22
C TRP A 144 1.36 11.52 -13.23
N SER A 145 0.93 11.99 -12.06
CA SER A 145 0.17 13.23 -11.93
C SER A 145 0.98 14.48 -12.27
N ALA A 146 2.27 14.50 -11.93
CA ALA A 146 3.20 15.57 -12.28
C ALA A 146 3.53 15.58 -13.79
N CYS A 147 3.61 14.39 -14.41
CA CYS A 147 3.81 14.25 -15.85
C CYS A 147 2.55 14.56 -16.68
N ASN A 148 1.35 14.47 -16.10
CA ASN A 148 0.09 14.57 -16.83
C ASN A 148 -0.91 15.54 -16.17
N PRO A 149 -0.55 16.81 -15.89
CA PRO A 149 -1.33 17.70 -15.04
C PRO A 149 -2.74 18.03 -15.58
N SER A 150 -2.92 18.03 -16.91
CA SER A 150 -4.25 18.22 -17.53
C SER A 150 -5.16 17.02 -17.24
N LEU A 151 -4.68 15.81 -17.49
CA LEU A 151 -5.42 14.55 -17.27
C LEU A 151 -5.69 14.27 -15.79
N THR A 152 -4.78 14.66 -14.90
CA THR A 152 -4.92 14.54 -13.45
C THR A 152 -6.20 15.17 -12.92
N LYS A 153 -6.63 16.29 -13.52
CA LYS A 153 -7.84 17.01 -13.07
C LYS A 153 -9.11 16.19 -13.28
N ASP A 154 -9.17 15.39 -14.34
CA ASP A 154 -10.34 14.56 -14.68
C ASP A 154 -10.52 13.39 -13.70
N PHE A 155 -9.43 12.94 -13.06
CA PHE A 155 -9.42 11.78 -12.16
C PHE A 155 -9.01 12.13 -10.72
N PHE A 156 -9.05 13.41 -10.35
CA PHE A 156 -8.49 13.93 -9.10
C PHE A 156 -8.91 13.12 -7.86
N ASP A 157 -10.22 12.90 -7.69
CA ASP A 157 -10.74 12.23 -6.50
C ASP A 157 -10.31 10.75 -6.46
N ALA A 158 -10.33 10.06 -7.61
CA ALA A 158 -9.92 8.66 -7.69
C ALA A 158 -8.42 8.48 -7.43
N LEU A 159 -7.57 9.36 -7.96
CA LEU A 159 -6.12 9.35 -7.71
C LEU A 159 -5.81 9.67 -6.24
N LEU A 160 -6.55 10.59 -5.63
CA LEU A 160 -6.42 10.91 -4.21
C LEU A 160 -6.78 9.71 -3.33
N GLN A 161 -7.88 9.01 -3.65
CA GLN A 161 -8.26 7.80 -2.94
C GLN A 161 -7.26 6.66 -3.18
N ALA A 162 -6.81 6.44 -4.42
CA ALA A 162 -5.82 5.42 -4.73
C ALA A 162 -4.50 5.63 -3.98
N ALA A 163 -4.05 6.86 -3.79
CA ALA A 163 -2.87 7.15 -3.00
C ALA A 163 -3.05 6.76 -1.52
N ALA A 164 -4.15 7.16 -0.90
CA ALA A 164 -4.44 6.82 0.51
C ALA A 164 -4.65 5.31 0.70
N ILE A 165 -5.33 4.64 -0.22
CA ILE A 165 -5.53 3.18 -0.20
C ILE A 165 -4.21 2.46 -0.44
N GLY A 166 -3.41 2.89 -1.42
CA GLY A 166 -2.16 2.24 -1.77
C GLY A 166 -1.15 2.27 -0.64
N ASP A 167 -0.95 3.45 -0.06
CA ASP A 167 0.12 3.70 0.91
C ASP A 167 -0.33 3.39 2.36
N PHE A 168 -1.51 3.87 2.77
CA PHE A 168 -2.01 3.65 4.13
C PHE A 168 -2.88 2.40 4.26
N ARG A 169 -3.30 1.80 3.15
CA ARG A 169 -4.23 0.65 3.14
C ARG A 169 -5.60 0.98 3.72
N GLU A 170 -5.95 2.26 3.79
CA GLU A 170 -7.20 2.76 4.37
C GLU A 170 -8.20 3.06 3.25
N PHE A 171 -9.16 2.16 3.05
CA PHE A 171 -10.24 2.33 2.07
C PHE A 171 -11.51 2.86 2.73
N ASP A 172 -12.15 3.84 2.09
CA ASP A 172 -13.39 4.44 2.57
C ASP A 172 -14.37 4.54 1.43
N GLN A 173 -15.34 3.61 1.43
CA GLN A 173 -16.36 3.45 0.38
C GLN A 173 -17.24 4.69 0.22
N THR A 174 -17.28 5.57 1.21
CA THR A 174 -18.13 6.76 1.20
C THR A 174 -17.50 7.93 0.45
N GLN A 175 -16.18 7.88 0.20
CA GLN A 175 -15.47 8.95 -0.48
C GLN A 175 -15.72 8.93 -1.99
N LEU A 176 -15.81 10.12 -2.58
CA LEU A 176 -15.86 10.27 -4.03
C LEU A 176 -14.58 9.68 -4.65
N GLY A 177 -14.74 8.97 -5.76
CA GLY A 177 -13.63 8.31 -6.45
C GLY A 177 -13.09 7.05 -5.79
N SER A 178 -13.61 6.63 -4.62
CA SER A 178 -13.09 5.48 -3.87
C SER A 178 -13.18 4.15 -4.62
N ASP A 179 -14.25 3.92 -5.38
CA ASP A 179 -14.40 2.70 -6.18
C ASP A 179 -13.29 2.58 -7.24
N LEU A 180 -13.09 3.63 -8.03
CA LEU A 180 -12.01 3.66 -9.01
C LEU A 180 -10.64 3.65 -8.32
N GLY A 181 -10.50 4.34 -7.17
CA GLY A 181 -9.30 4.33 -6.37
C GLY A 181 -8.88 2.92 -5.94
N LEU A 182 -9.83 2.13 -5.43
CA LEU A 182 -9.58 0.74 -5.07
C LEU A 182 -9.23 -0.12 -6.28
N LYS A 183 -9.93 0.07 -7.42
CA LYS A 183 -9.61 -0.62 -8.67
C LYS A 183 -8.19 -0.33 -9.15
N ILE A 184 -7.73 0.93 -9.06
CA ILE A 184 -6.34 1.32 -9.38
C ILE A 184 -5.36 0.51 -8.51
N CYS A 185 -5.57 0.49 -7.20
CA CYS A 185 -4.68 -0.24 -6.28
C CYS A 185 -4.65 -1.74 -6.58
N CYS A 186 -5.82 -2.38 -6.72
CA CYS A 186 -5.93 -3.80 -7.04
C CYS A 186 -5.29 -4.14 -8.39
N TRP A 187 -5.44 -3.27 -9.39
CA TRP A 187 -4.81 -3.41 -10.69
C TRP A 187 -3.29 -3.36 -10.60
N ILE A 188 -2.72 -2.32 -9.98
CA ILE A 188 -1.27 -2.16 -9.82
C ILE A 188 -0.69 -3.36 -9.06
N ASN A 189 -1.26 -3.69 -7.89
CA ASN A 189 -0.81 -4.83 -7.07
C ASN A 189 -0.84 -6.15 -7.86
N THR A 190 -1.93 -6.40 -8.60
CA THR A 190 -2.08 -7.64 -9.36
C THR A 190 -1.08 -7.72 -10.50
N MET A 191 -0.86 -6.63 -11.24
CA MET A 191 0.11 -6.60 -12.32
C MET A 191 1.55 -6.67 -11.79
N GLU A 192 1.85 -6.03 -10.66
CA GLU A 192 3.13 -6.21 -9.95
C GLU A 192 3.39 -7.67 -9.61
N ARG A 193 2.45 -8.34 -8.93
CA ARG A 193 2.60 -9.77 -8.56
C ARG A 193 2.72 -10.71 -9.75
N ARG A 194 2.07 -10.40 -10.88
CA ARG A 194 2.03 -11.27 -12.06
C ARG A 194 3.28 -11.16 -12.94
N LEU A 195 3.87 -9.97 -13.02
CA LEU A 195 4.86 -9.65 -14.05
C LEU A 195 6.24 -9.32 -13.49
N PHE A 196 6.35 -8.98 -12.21
CA PHE A 196 7.60 -8.51 -11.61
C PHE A 196 7.95 -9.35 -10.38
N SER A 197 9.19 -9.20 -9.91
CA SER A 197 9.61 -9.81 -8.66
C SER A 197 8.90 -9.16 -7.47
N ARG A 198 8.89 -9.87 -6.34
CA ARG A 198 8.19 -9.38 -5.15
C ARG A 198 8.89 -8.14 -4.61
N PRO A 199 8.17 -7.28 -3.88
CA PRO A 199 8.77 -6.14 -3.21
C PRO A 199 10.01 -6.56 -2.39
N PHE A 200 11.06 -5.75 -2.46
CA PHE A 200 12.34 -5.93 -1.75
C PHE A 200 13.25 -7.08 -2.23
N GLU A 201 12.92 -7.77 -3.33
CA GLU A 201 13.77 -8.82 -3.90
C GLU A 201 14.70 -8.27 -4.99
N ASP A 202 14.17 -7.61 -6.02
CA ASP A 202 14.95 -6.91 -7.06
C ASP A 202 14.63 -5.41 -7.11
N GLY A 203 15.25 -4.69 -8.06
CA GLY A 203 14.98 -3.27 -8.32
C GLY A 203 13.65 -3.03 -9.05
N ASP A 204 13.12 -1.82 -8.89
CA ASP A 204 11.82 -1.41 -9.45
C ASP A 204 11.90 -0.83 -10.88
N GLU A 205 13.09 -0.84 -11.50
CA GLU A 205 13.38 -0.11 -12.74
C GLU A 205 12.49 -0.54 -13.91
N ASP A 206 12.17 -1.84 -14.01
CA ASP A 206 11.36 -2.39 -15.09
C ASP A 206 9.86 -2.09 -14.96
N LYS A 207 9.39 -1.71 -13.76
CA LYS A 207 7.98 -1.38 -13.50
C LYS A 207 7.60 -0.07 -14.16
N TRP A 208 8.50 0.92 -14.13
CA TRP A 208 8.25 2.26 -14.66
C TRP A 208 7.89 2.26 -16.15
N PRO A 209 8.71 1.68 -17.07
CA PRO A 209 8.35 1.62 -18.48
C PRO A 209 7.03 0.90 -18.76
N TYR A 210 6.67 -0.10 -17.95
CA TYR A 210 5.44 -0.86 -18.11
C TYR A 210 4.19 -0.03 -17.76
N PHE A 211 4.16 0.59 -16.57
CA PHE A 211 3.00 1.36 -16.13
C PHE A 211 2.91 2.74 -16.78
N MET A 212 4.07 3.37 -17.04
CA MET A 212 4.15 4.66 -17.77
C MET A 212 4.09 4.49 -19.28
N GLN A 213 3.99 3.27 -19.80
CA GLN A 213 3.83 3.04 -21.24
C GLN A 213 2.67 3.88 -21.77
N GLU A 214 2.94 4.63 -22.85
CA GLU A 214 2.03 5.64 -23.39
C GLU A 214 0.58 5.14 -23.46
N GLY A 215 -0.29 5.81 -22.68
CA GLY A 215 -1.73 5.55 -22.67
C GLY A 215 -2.19 4.37 -21.82
N ARG A 216 -1.33 3.50 -21.26
CA ARG A 216 -1.78 2.31 -20.50
C ARG A 216 -2.60 2.68 -19.27
N PHE A 217 -2.01 3.46 -18.36
CA PHE A 217 -2.72 3.88 -17.15
C PHE A 217 -3.93 4.77 -17.47
N LEU A 218 -3.81 5.69 -18.45
CA LEU A 218 -4.96 6.51 -18.88
C LEU A 218 -6.11 5.67 -19.46
N HIS A 219 -5.79 4.64 -20.24
CA HIS A 219 -6.78 3.73 -20.80
C HIS A 219 -7.48 2.96 -19.69
N PHE A 220 -6.75 2.48 -18.69
CA PHE A 220 -7.31 1.89 -17.47
C PHE A 220 -8.23 2.86 -16.73
N LEU A 221 -7.79 4.10 -16.48
CA LEU A 221 -8.60 5.11 -15.80
C LEU A 221 -9.93 5.40 -16.51
N ARG A 222 -9.92 5.39 -17.85
CA ARG A 222 -11.11 5.63 -18.68
C ARG A 222 -12.02 4.40 -18.81
N ASN A 223 -11.45 3.20 -18.82
CA ASN A 223 -12.17 1.96 -19.12
C ASN A 223 -11.77 0.84 -18.15
N PRO A 224 -11.95 1.02 -16.83
CA PRO A 224 -11.50 0.03 -15.85
C PRO A 224 -12.14 -1.34 -16.06
N ASP A 225 -13.38 -1.38 -16.57
CA ASP A 225 -14.10 -2.63 -16.83
C ASP A 225 -13.48 -3.46 -17.97
N GLU A 226 -12.77 -2.84 -18.92
CA GLU A 226 -12.00 -3.59 -19.95
C GLU A 226 -10.80 -4.35 -19.34
N HIS A 227 -10.41 -3.98 -18.12
CA HIS A 227 -9.31 -4.57 -17.35
C HIS A 227 -9.81 -5.44 -16.20
N GLU A 228 -11.07 -5.87 -16.20
CA GLU A 228 -11.70 -6.60 -15.09
C GLU A 228 -10.88 -7.83 -14.62
N GLU A 229 -10.31 -8.60 -15.54
CA GLU A 229 -9.44 -9.77 -15.24
C GLU A 229 -8.12 -9.41 -14.52
N GLU A 230 -7.75 -8.14 -14.50
CA GLU A 230 -6.54 -7.62 -13.89
C GLU A 230 -6.77 -7.04 -12.49
N TRP A 231 -8.02 -6.75 -12.07
CA TRP A 231 -8.29 -6.17 -10.73
C TRP A 231 -9.43 -6.84 -9.94
N LYS A 232 -10.37 -7.53 -10.61
CA LYS A 232 -11.63 -7.98 -10.00
C LYS A 232 -11.43 -8.95 -8.85
N GLU A 233 -10.48 -9.87 -8.97
CA GLU A 233 -10.24 -10.89 -7.93
C GLU A 233 -9.87 -10.25 -6.59
N GLU A 234 -8.85 -9.39 -6.59
CA GLU A 234 -8.40 -8.68 -5.38
C GLU A 234 -9.47 -7.71 -4.88
N TYR A 235 -10.10 -6.94 -5.77
CA TYR A 235 -11.22 -6.05 -5.41
C TYR A 235 -12.36 -6.82 -4.72
N SER A 236 -12.79 -7.93 -5.30
CA SER A 236 -13.88 -8.76 -4.76
C SER A 236 -13.52 -9.32 -3.40
N ARG A 237 -12.25 -9.69 -3.20
CA ARG A 237 -11.75 -10.11 -1.88
C ARG A 237 -11.87 -9.00 -0.85
N VAL A 238 -11.42 -7.77 -1.16
CA VAL A 238 -11.57 -6.61 -0.26
C VAL A 238 -13.02 -6.40 0.13
N LYS A 239 -13.93 -6.41 -0.85
CA LYS A 239 -15.37 -6.20 -0.60
C LYS A 239 -15.96 -7.32 0.25
N SER A 240 -15.62 -8.57 -0.03
CA SER A 240 -16.07 -9.73 0.76
C SER A 240 -15.56 -9.68 2.19
N ASP A 241 -14.32 -9.26 2.40
CA ASP A 241 -13.73 -9.17 3.73
C ASP A 241 -14.34 -8.00 4.54
N LEU A 242 -14.72 -6.90 3.89
CA LEU A 242 -15.48 -5.81 4.54
C LEU A 242 -16.85 -6.30 5.02
N VAL A 243 -17.56 -7.09 4.21
CA VAL A 243 -18.83 -7.73 4.62
C VAL A 243 -18.61 -8.69 5.79
N SER A 244 -17.53 -9.49 5.77
CA SER A 244 -17.19 -10.40 6.87
C SER A 244 -16.96 -9.65 8.20
N ILE A 245 -16.30 -8.49 8.15
CA ILE A 245 -16.13 -7.63 9.34
C ILE A 245 -17.48 -7.09 9.82
N GLU A 246 -18.35 -6.63 8.91
CA GLU A 246 -19.66 -6.09 9.26
C GLU A 246 -20.57 -7.15 9.90
N GLU A 247 -20.61 -8.35 9.33
CA GLU A 247 -21.53 -9.41 9.77
C GLU A 247 -21.01 -10.22 10.96
N LEU A 248 -19.69 -10.46 11.02
CA LEU A 248 -19.08 -11.40 11.97
C LEU A 248 -18.02 -10.75 12.87
N GLY A 249 -17.63 -9.51 12.57
CA GLY A 249 -16.56 -8.82 13.25
C GLY A 249 -16.97 -8.21 14.58
N ARG A 250 -15.98 -7.96 15.43
CA ARG A 250 -16.11 -7.11 16.63
C ARG A 250 -14.97 -6.13 16.64
N ILE A 251 -15.30 -4.85 16.69
CA ILE A 251 -14.33 -3.75 16.71
C ILE A 251 -14.40 -3.06 18.07
N ARG A 252 -13.24 -2.82 18.69
CA ARG A 252 -13.11 -2.02 19.91
C ARG A 252 -11.98 -1.02 19.73
N CYS A 253 -12.22 0.22 20.12
CA CYS A 253 -11.26 1.31 19.93
C CYS A 253 -10.91 1.97 21.25
N TYR A 254 -9.65 2.39 21.36
CA TYR A 254 -9.09 3.07 22.52
C TYR A 254 -8.42 4.36 22.04
N ASP A 255 -9.19 5.45 22.02
CA ASP A 255 -8.78 6.72 21.42
C ASP A 255 -7.53 7.31 22.06
N ASP A 256 -7.44 7.29 23.39
CA ASP A 256 -6.33 7.88 24.15
C ASP A 256 -4.95 7.26 23.84
N ILE A 257 -4.95 6.02 23.34
CA ILE A 257 -3.74 5.28 22.98
C ILE A 257 -3.69 4.93 21.49
N SER A 258 -4.63 5.43 20.68
CA SER A 258 -4.69 5.19 19.23
C SER A 258 -4.64 3.69 18.84
N LEU A 259 -5.35 2.85 19.60
CA LEU A 259 -5.45 1.41 19.37
C LEU A 259 -6.83 1.01 18.85
N CYS A 260 -6.86 0.22 17.78
CA CYS A 260 -8.07 -0.46 17.30
C CYS A 260 -7.89 -1.98 17.38
N VAL A 261 -8.84 -2.67 17.99
CA VAL A 261 -8.90 -4.13 18.09
C VAL A 261 -9.95 -4.63 17.12
N VAL A 262 -9.53 -5.44 16.15
CA VAL A 262 -10.42 -6.03 15.13
C VAL A 262 -10.42 -7.53 15.30
N GLN A 263 -11.56 -8.07 15.73
CA GLN A 263 -11.79 -9.51 15.83
C GLN A 263 -12.66 -9.97 14.67
N VAL A 264 -12.22 -10.96 13.89
CA VAL A 264 -12.96 -11.52 12.75
C VAL A 264 -12.59 -13.00 12.58
N PRO A 265 -13.45 -13.89 12.06
CA PRO A 265 -13.17 -15.33 12.12
C PRO A 265 -11.88 -15.79 11.42
N GLU A 266 -11.59 -15.24 10.25
CA GLU A 266 -10.41 -15.61 9.44
C GLU A 266 -9.59 -14.37 9.07
N PRO A 267 -8.28 -14.52 8.79
CA PRO A 267 -7.46 -13.42 8.30
C PRO A 267 -8.02 -12.82 7.00
N ILE A 268 -7.96 -11.49 6.91
CA ILE A 268 -8.60 -10.68 5.88
C ILE A 268 -7.57 -9.82 5.14
N HIS A 269 -7.97 -9.25 4.01
CA HIS A 269 -7.16 -8.35 3.20
C HIS A 269 -6.82 -7.04 3.94
N TYR A 270 -5.63 -6.49 3.72
CA TYR A 270 -5.20 -5.26 4.39
C TYR A 270 -6.13 -4.08 4.15
N TYR A 271 -6.52 -3.86 2.89
CA TYR A 271 -7.49 -2.82 2.56
C TYR A 271 -8.80 -2.95 3.35
N ALA A 272 -9.27 -4.16 3.68
CA ALA A 272 -10.44 -4.32 4.55
C ALA A 272 -10.10 -4.03 6.03
N LEU A 273 -9.02 -4.61 6.55
CA LEU A 273 -8.59 -4.47 7.95
C LEU A 273 -8.30 -3.01 8.32
N PHE A 274 -7.61 -2.26 7.46
CA PHE A 274 -7.20 -0.89 7.72
C PHE A 274 -8.28 0.13 7.40
N SER A 275 -9.29 -0.21 6.58
CA SER A 275 -10.52 0.57 6.43
C SER A 275 -11.24 0.79 7.77
N VAL A 276 -11.45 -0.29 8.53
CA VAL A 276 -12.23 -0.25 9.79
C VAL A 276 -11.43 0.26 10.98
N SER A 277 -10.10 0.37 10.83
CA SER A 277 -9.21 0.94 11.82
C SER A 277 -8.65 2.29 11.39
N LYS A 278 -9.24 2.93 10.37
CA LYS A 278 -8.83 4.25 9.87
C LYS A 278 -8.77 5.27 11.01
N GLY A 279 -7.69 6.04 11.06
CA GLY A 279 -7.45 7.04 12.11
C GLY A 279 -6.79 6.52 13.39
N TYR A 280 -6.64 5.20 13.55
CA TYR A 280 -5.88 4.58 14.64
C TYR A 280 -4.49 4.18 14.15
N ASP A 281 -3.52 4.25 15.04
CA ASP A 281 -2.11 4.05 14.74
C ASP A 281 -1.63 2.61 14.98
N VAL A 282 -2.32 1.88 15.86
CA VAL A 282 -2.00 0.49 16.21
C VAL A 282 -3.23 -0.38 16.02
N VAL A 283 -3.04 -1.57 15.44
CA VAL A 283 -4.10 -2.55 15.24
C VAL A 283 -3.74 -3.85 15.94
N LEU A 284 -4.63 -4.34 16.80
CA LEU A 284 -4.62 -5.73 17.27
C LEU A 284 -5.66 -6.51 16.46
N SER A 285 -5.19 -7.42 15.62
CA SER A 285 -6.07 -8.32 14.87
C SER A 285 -6.18 -9.65 15.60
N GLY A 286 -7.41 -10.15 15.75
CA GLY A 286 -7.70 -11.41 16.44
C GLY A 286 -8.59 -12.30 15.58
N TYR A 287 -8.17 -13.55 15.41
CA TYR A 287 -8.85 -14.53 14.57
C TYR A 287 -9.28 -15.77 15.34
N SER A 288 -10.11 -16.60 14.68
CA SER A 288 -10.48 -17.93 15.19
C SER A 288 -9.24 -18.76 15.46
N ARG A 289 -9.38 -19.73 16.36
CA ARG A 289 -8.27 -20.58 16.83
C ARG A 289 -7.16 -19.79 17.52
N ASN A 290 -7.51 -18.68 18.17
CA ASN A 290 -6.63 -17.92 19.04
C ASN A 290 -5.34 -17.43 18.36
N ARG A 291 -5.50 -16.94 17.13
CA ARG A 291 -4.43 -16.37 16.30
C ARG A 291 -4.51 -14.86 16.38
N HIS A 292 -3.40 -14.19 16.66
CA HIS A 292 -3.37 -12.74 16.83
C HIS A 292 -2.12 -12.13 16.21
N GLU A 293 -2.23 -10.91 15.71
CA GLU A 293 -1.09 -10.08 15.28
C GLU A 293 -1.30 -8.64 15.77
N ILE A 294 -0.21 -7.97 16.15
CA ILE A 294 -0.20 -6.55 16.51
C ILE A 294 0.63 -5.81 15.47
N GLU A 295 0.07 -4.76 14.89
CA GLU A 295 0.74 -3.97 13.85
C GLU A 295 0.68 -2.48 14.16
N GLN A 296 1.83 -1.81 14.04
CA GLN A 296 1.91 -0.35 14.03
C GLN A 296 1.83 0.14 12.58
N LYS A 297 0.81 0.93 12.26
CA LYS A 297 0.53 1.34 10.89
C LYS A 297 1.63 2.24 10.31
N TYR A 298 1.68 2.25 8.98
CA TYR A 298 2.58 3.11 8.20
C TYR A 298 2.34 4.61 8.44
N THR A 299 1.14 5.00 8.87
CA THR A 299 0.82 6.38 9.27
C THR A 299 1.71 6.92 10.40
N GLN A 300 2.31 6.05 11.23
CA GLN A 300 3.32 6.39 12.22
C GLN A 300 4.76 6.32 11.70
N PHE A 301 5.00 5.96 10.45
CA PHE A 301 6.31 6.03 9.79
C PHE A 301 6.54 7.39 9.14
N VAL A 302 5.47 8.06 8.73
CA VAL A 302 5.49 9.27 7.91
C VAL A 302 4.96 10.51 8.64
N ASN A 303 4.94 11.65 7.95
CA ASN A 303 4.35 12.89 8.44
C ASN A 303 2.97 13.10 7.82
N LEU A 304 1.93 13.07 8.64
CA LEU A 304 0.57 13.40 8.21
C LEU A 304 0.33 14.91 8.33
N ALA A 305 -0.44 15.45 7.39
CA ALA A 305 -0.93 16.81 7.40
C ALA A 305 -2.31 16.93 8.07
N SER A 306 -3.16 15.90 7.95
CA SER A 306 -4.56 15.93 8.36
C SER A 306 -4.79 15.63 9.84
N ARG A 307 -3.95 14.78 10.45
CA ARG A 307 -4.13 14.33 11.84
C ARG A 307 -2.84 14.24 12.63
N ARG A 308 -2.96 14.45 13.93
CA ARG A 308 -1.87 14.23 14.90
C ARG A 308 -1.78 12.75 15.22
N THR A 309 -0.56 12.27 15.46
CA THR A 309 -0.28 10.88 15.84
C THR A 309 0.43 10.82 17.18
N LEU A 310 0.30 9.69 17.86
CA LEU A 310 1.20 9.32 18.95
C LEU A 310 2.54 8.83 18.37
N PRO A 311 3.66 8.96 19.11
CA PRO A 311 4.93 8.45 18.66
C PRO A 311 4.89 6.93 18.59
N ARG A 312 5.59 6.37 17.62
CA ARG A 312 5.71 4.92 17.50
C ARG A 312 6.46 4.32 18.70
N LEU A 313 6.01 3.16 19.17
CA LEU A 313 6.60 2.43 20.31
C LEU A 313 7.57 1.33 19.86
N GLU A 314 8.68 1.17 20.59
CA GLU A 314 9.60 0.03 20.49
C GLU A 314 8.98 -1.21 21.15
N LEU A 315 8.69 -2.24 20.35
CA LEU A 315 7.89 -3.38 20.80
C LEU A 315 8.70 -4.46 21.56
N ALA A 316 10.02 -4.30 21.71
CA ALA A 316 10.90 -5.31 22.31
C ALA A 316 10.50 -5.71 23.74
N THR A 317 10.15 -4.73 24.59
CA THR A 317 9.69 -5.02 25.97
C THR A 317 8.38 -5.80 25.96
N LEU A 318 7.40 -5.38 25.14
CA LEU A 318 6.12 -6.08 25.00
C LEU A 318 6.33 -7.51 24.48
N CYS A 319 7.17 -7.68 23.46
CA CYS A 319 7.52 -8.97 22.87
C CYS A 319 8.13 -9.92 23.91
N LYS A 320 9.05 -9.44 24.74
CA LYS A 320 9.60 -10.21 25.86
C LYS A 320 8.51 -10.63 26.85
N THR A 321 7.67 -9.70 27.28
CA THR A 321 6.57 -9.99 28.21
C THR A 321 5.56 -10.99 27.65
N LEU A 322 5.27 -10.92 26.34
CA LEU A 322 4.40 -11.89 25.67
C LEU A 322 5.00 -13.29 25.67
N ASN A 323 6.30 -13.43 25.43
CA ASN A 323 6.98 -14.72 25.53
C ASN A 323 6.90 -15.32 26.94
N GLU A 324 7.10 -14.49 27.99
CA GLU A 324 6.95 -14.92 29.38
C GLU A 324 5.50 -15.33 29.70
N LEU A 325 4.51 -14.59 29.19
CA LEU A 325 3.09 -14.91 29.36
C LEU A 325 2.67 -16.17 28.60
N GLU A 326 3.22 -16.42 27.40
CA GLU A 326 3.01 -17.62 26.60
C GLU A 326 3.48 -18.87 27.37
N GLU A 327 4.67 -18.80 27.96
CA GLU A 327 5.23 -19.87 28.80
C GLU A 327 4.40 -20.07 30.08
N TYR A 328 3.99 -18.98 30.74
CA TYR A 328 3.14 -19.04 31.92
C TYR A 328 1.78 -19.71 31.60
N ALA A 329 1.15 -19.32 30.49
CA ALA A 329 -0.13 -19.89 30.05
C ALA A 329 -0.01 -21.39 29.72
N ALA A 330 1.09 -21.81 29.08
CA ALA A 330 1.37 -23.22 28.82
C ALA A 330 1.47 -24.03 30.12
N LYS A 331 2.28 -23.57 31.08
CA LYS A 331 2.41 -24.22 32.41
C LYS A 331 1.09 -24.25 33.18
N ALA A 332 0.30 -23.19 33.10
CA ALA A 332 -1.01 -23.13 33.75
C ALA A 332 -1.99 -24.17 33.15
N ALA A 333 -1.96 -24.38 31.83
CA ALA A 333 -2.74 -25.41 31.16
C ALA A 333 -2.30 -26.83 31.56
N GLU A 334 -0.99 -27.08 31.65
CA GLU A 334 -0.44 -28.37 32.11
C GLU A 334 -0.83 -28.71 33.55
N ARG A 335 -0.75 -27.75 34.47
CA ARG A 335 -1.17 -27.97 35.88
C ARG A 335 -2.62 -28.45 35.98
N ARG A 336 -3.50 -27.98 35.09
CA ARG A 336 -4.91 -28.40 35.05
C ARG A 336 -5.10 -29.79 34.47
N THR A 337 -4.32 -30.18 33.46
CA THR A 337 -4.41 -31.50 32.83
C THR A 337 -3.69 -32.60 33.62
N ILE A 338 -2.67 -32.27 34.43
CA ILE A 338 -1.99 -33.22 35.33
C ILE A 338 -2.94 -33.78 36.41
N GLY A 339 -4.01 -33.06 36.76
CA GLY A 339 -5.12 -33.60 37.56
C GLY A 339 -6.02 -34.61 36.84
N ALA A 340 -5.92 -34.73 35.50
CA ALA A 340 -6.91 -35.43 34.67
C ALA A 340 -6.40 -36.68 33.92
N MET A 341 -5.11 -36.86 33.61
CA MET A 341 -4.59 -38.17 33.17
C MET A 341 -3.08 -38.14 32.95
N ARG A 342 -2.37 -39.06 33.62
CA ARG A 342 -0.95 -39.35 33.42
C ARG A 342 -0.79 -40.16 32.11
N ARG A 343 0.18 -39.75 31.29
CA ARG A 343 0.77 -40.46 30.13
C ARG A 343 -0.01 -40.42 28.82
N ARG A 344 0.32 -39.43 27.99
CA ARG A 344 0.61 -39.67 26.56
C ARG A 344 1.95 -39.04 26.22
N SER A 345 2.72 -39.75 25.40
CA SER A 345 4.01 -39.33 24.87
C SER A 345 3.91 -37.90 24.34
N ALA A 346 4.66 -36.97 24.94
CA ALA A 346 4.77 -35.60 24.45
C ALA A 346 5.47 -35.65 23.10
N LYS A 347 4.68 -35.60 22.02
CA LYS A 347 5.18 -35.15 20.72
C LYS A 347 5.80 -33.78 20.99
N LYS A 348 7.06 -33.58 20.61
CA LYS A 348 7.76 -32.29 20.72
C LYS A 348 6.88 -31.25 20.00
N GLU A 349 6.12 -30.46 20.75
CA GLU A 349 5.42 -29.30 20.19
C GLU A 349 6.52 -28.33 19.76
N SER A 350 6.38 -27.79 18.54
CA SER A 350 7.25 -26.72 18.06
C SER A 350 7.23 -25.57 19.05
N GLN A 351 8.40 -25.08 19.44
CA GLN A 351 8.48 -24.00 20.41
C GLN A 351 8.08 -22.69 19.71
N MET A 352 6.89 -22.19 20.00
CA MET A 352 6.41 -20.91 19.47
C MET A 352 7.00 -19.74 20.26
N THR A 353 7.37 -18.67 19.58
CA THR A 353 7.99 -17.47 20.19
C THR A 353 7.47 -16.22 19.49
N TRP A 354 7.05 -15.23 20.27
CA TRP A 354 6.70 -13.90 19.79
C TRP A 354 7.96 -13.20 19.28
N LYS A 355 7.85 -12.61 18.09
CA LYS A 355 8.87 -11.83 17.43
C LYS A 355 8.32 -10.44 17.13
N CYS A 356 9.19 -9.45 17.10
CA CYS A 356 8.84 -8.08 16.77
C CYS A 356 9.90 -7.44 15.88
N GLU A 357 9.44 -6.54 15.02
CA GLU A 357 10.30 -5.69 14.19
C GLU A 357 10.81 -4.47 14.97
N ARG A 358 11.76 -3.73 14.36
CA ARG A 358 12.31 -2.50 14.94
C ARG A 358 11.33 -1.35 14.69
N VAL A 359 11.39 -0.32 15.53
CA VAL A 359 10.55 0.88 15.38
C VAL A 359 10.71 1.59 14.02
N VAL A 360 11.87 1.44 13.39
CA VAL A 360 12.24 2.05 12.11
C VAL A 360 11.80 1.24 10.89
N ASP A 361 11.22 0.05 11.06
CA ASP A 361 10.64 -0.70 9.95
C ASP A 361 9.30 -0.06 9.55
N THR A 362 8.87 -0.13 8.28
CA THR A 362 7.77 0.74 7.81
C THR A 362 6.39 0.34 8.38
N GLY A 363 6.15 -0.95 8.61
CA GLY A 363 5.00 -1.47 9.36
C GLY A 363 5.45 -2.50 10.41
N PRO A 364 5.88 -2.08 11.61
CA PRO A 364 6.37 -3.00 12.63
C PRO A 364 5.26 -3.96 13.06
N LEU A 365 5.55 -5.25 12.86
CA LEU A 365 4.65 -6.35 13.15
C LEU A 365 5.17 -7.11 14.37
N LEU A 366 4.26 -7.46 15.27
CA LEU A 366 4.51 -8.37 16.38
C LEU A 366 3.61 -9.60 16.20
N ARG A 367 4.24 -10.77 16.08
CA ARG A 367 3.59 -12.03 15.71
C ARG A 367 4.24 -13.24 16.36
N LEU A 368 3.48 -14.33 16.45
CA LEU A 368 3.96 -15.61 16.97
C LEU A 368 4.55 -16.43 15.82
N GLU A 369 5.77 -16.92 16.00
CA GLU A 369 6.51 -17.70 15.01
C GLU A 369 7.05 -19.00 15.61
N ASP A 370 7.25 -20.01 14.77
CA ASP A 370 7.95 -21.23 15.16
C ASP A 370 9.45 -20.94 15.30
N SER A 371 9.99 -21.09 16.51
CA SER A 371 11.41 -20.87 16.79
C SER A 371 12.33 -21.90 16.13
N GLU A 372 11.81 -23.05 15.72
CA GLU A 372 12.55 -24.09 15.00
C GLU A 372 12.45 -23.93 13.47
N SER A 373 11.70 -22.95 12.98
CA SER A 373 11.68 -22.62 11.55
C SER A 373 13.10 -22.21 11.12
N PRO A 374 13.71 -22.91 10.15
CA PRO A 374 15.09 -22.64 9.73
C PRO A 374 15.26 -21.27 9.06
N GLU A 375 14.17 -20.65 8.62
CA GLU A 375 14.17 -19.35 7.95
C GLU A 375 13.21 -18.39 8.66
N ALA A 376 13.74 -17.22 9.04
CA ALA A 376 12.92 -16.08 9.42
C ALA A 376 12.14 -15.60 8.20
N MET A 377 10.93 -15.09 8.40
CA MET A 377 10.14 -14.56 7.29
C MET A 377 10.91 -13.49 6.51
N THR A 378 10.88 -13.58 5.19
CA THR A 378 11.43 -12.54 4.33
C THR A 378 10.65 -11.25 4.52
N ARG A 379 11.26 -10.11 4.17
CA ARG A 379 10.55 -8.82 4.21
C ARG A 379 9.29 -8.87 3.34
N ALA A 380 9.35 -9.46 2.15
CA ALA A 380 8.18 -9.64 1.29
C ALA A 380 7.03 -10.40 1.99
N GLN A 381 7.33 -11.50 2.68
CA GLN A 381 6.33 -12.28 3.40
C GLN A 381 5.70 -11.50 4.57
N ARG A 382 6.47 -10.66 5.25
CA ARG A 382 5.95 -9.82 6.34
C ARG A 382 4.97 -8.75 5.83
N TYR A 383 5.16 -8.30 4.60
CA TYR A 383 4.33 -7.27 3.96
C TYR A 383 3.14 -7.81 3.16
N ALA A 384 3.09 -9.14 2.91
CA ALA A 384 1.98 -9.84 2.29
C ALA A 384 0.68 -9.65 3.10
N HIS A 385 -0.49 -9.88 2.51
CA HIS A 385 -1.76 -9.68 3.23
C HIS A 385 -1.92 -10.67 4.41
N PRO A 386 -2.68 -10.33 5.47
CA PRO A 386 -2.88 -11.24 6.60
C PRO A 386 -3.39 -12.64 6.20
N TYR A 387 -4.23 -12.73 5.16
CA TYR A 387 -4.72 -14.01 4.64
C TYR A 387 -3.70 -14.83 3.85
N GLU A 388 -2.57 -14.24 3.48
CA GLU A 388 -1.47 -14.90 2.78
C GLU A 388 -0.38 -15.36 3.75
N ARG A 389 -0.46 -14.93 5.03
CA ARG A 389 0.48 -15.30 6.08
C ARG A 389 0.00 -16.52 6.87
N ASP A 390 0.94 -17.36 7.26
CA ASP A 390 0.67 -18.38 8.27
C ASP A 390 0.70 -17.74 9.66
N ILE A 391 -0.47 -17.56 10.26
CA ILE A 391 -0.62 -16.96 11.59
C ILE A 391 -0.81 -18.07 12.63
N GLN A 392 0.13 -18.18 13.56
CA GLN A 392 0.14 -19.26 14.54
C GLN A 392 -0.88 -19.06 15.67
N SER A 393 -1.39 -20.16 16.21
CA SER A 393 -2.26 -20.15 17.39
C SER A 393 -1.43 -19.90 18.64
N SER A 394 -1.75 -18.83 19.38
CA SER A 394 -1.19 -18.56 20.70
C SER A 394 -1.92 -19.37 21.79
N LYS A 395 -1.29 -19.54 22.95
CA LYS A 395 -1.91 -19.98 24.21
C LYS A 395 -2.53 -18.78 24.97
N ILE A 396 -2.13 -17.54 24.65
CA ILE A 396 -2.67 -16.29 25.20
C ILE A 396 -3.99 -15.96 24.49
N LYS A 397 -5.08 -15.82 25.24
CA LYS A 397 -6.39 -15.48 24.67
C LYS A 397 -6.44 -14.03 24.19
N LEU A 398 -7.28 -13.73 23.19
CA LEU A 398 -7.46 -12.38 22.66
C LEU A 398 -7.72 -11.35 23.76
N ASN A 399 -8.60 -11.66 24.73
CA ASN A 399 -8.90 -10.75 25.84
C ASN A 399 -7.66 -10.47 26.73
N SER A 400 -6.81 -11.48 26.96
CA SER A 400 -5.55 -11.29 27.70
C SER A 400 -4.56 -10.46 26.91
N MET A 401 -4.45 -10.72 25.59
CA MET A 401 -3.62 -9.96 24.66
C MET A 401 -4.02 -8.48 24.63
N GLU A 402 -5.31 -8.22 24.47
CA GLU A 402 -5.89 -6.87 24.47
C GLU A 402 -5.63 -6.15 25.79
N ARG A 403 -5.90 -6.78 26.94
CA ARG A 403 -5.62 -6.19 28.26
C ARG A 403 -4.14 -5.87 28.47
N LEU A 404 -3.25 -6.76 28.05
CA LEU A 404 -1.82 -6.55 28.14
C LEU A 404 -1.38 -5.39 27.25
N LEU A 405 -1.86 -5.34 26.00
CA LEU A 405 -1.53 -4.29 25.04
C LEU A 405 -2.04 -2.92 25.51
N VAL A 406 -3.29 -2.85 25.98
CA VAL A 406 -3.87 -1.62 26.55
C VAL A 406 -3.04 -1.15 27.75
N SER A 407 -2.66 -2.06 28.66
CA SER A 407 -1.80 -1.73 29.81
C SER A 407 -0.43 -1.20 29.36
N TYR A 408 0.22 -1.87 28.41
CA TYR A 408 1.51 -1.47 27.84
C TYR A 408 1.47 -0.08 27.20
N MET A 409 0.46 0.17 26.35
CA MET A 409 0.33 1.44 25.64
C MET A 409 -0.08 2.57 26.57
N THR A 410 -0.98 2.32 27.53
CA THR A 410 -1.38 3.33 28.53
C THR A 410 -0.20 3.75 29.40
N HIS A 411 0.63 2.79 29.82
CA HIS A 411 1.87 3.08 30.55
C HIS A 411 2.83 3.90 29.71
N SER A 412 3.04 3.48 28.45
CA SER A 412 3.99 4.11 27.54
C SER A 412 3.60 5.53 27.14
N TYR A 413 2.30 5.80 26.94
CA TYR A 413 1.79 7.10 26.51
C TYR A 413 1.33 8.00 27.65
N ASN A 414 1.60 7.65 28.91
CA ASN A 414 1.24 8.49 30.04
C ASN A 414 1.84 9.90 29.90
N GLY A 415 0.98 10.92 29.85
CA GLY A 415 1.37 12.32 29.72
C GLY A 415 1.85 12.73 28.32
N VAL A 416 1.74 11.86 27.32
CA VAL A 416 2.14 12.16 25.94
C VAL A 416 0.98 12.81 25.20
N THR A 417 1.25 13.93 24.52
CA THR A 417 0.28 14.58 23.65
C THR A 417 0.57 14.27 22.18
N PRO A 418 -0.43 13.85 21.38
CA PRO A 418 -0.26 13.68 19.94
C PRO A 418 0.21 14.95 19.25
N LYS A 419 1.07 14.83 18.23
CA LYS A 419 1.51 15.94 17.37
C LYS A 419 1.58 15.53 15.91
N LEU A 420 1.66 16.53 15.02
CA LEU A 420 1.69 16.30 13.56
C LEU A 420 3.02 15.69 13.08
N ARG A 421 4.13 16.01 13.74
CA ARG A 421 5.47 15.63 13.27
C ARG A 421 6.32 15.05 14.38
N TRP A 422 6.67 13.79 14.19
CA TRP A 422 7.66 13.08 14.98
C TRP A 422 8.93 12.90 14.15
N THR A 423 10.07 13.39 14.61
CA THR A 423 11.35 13.00 14.00
C THR A 423 11.78 11.63 14.52
N TRP A 424 12.70 10.96 13.83
CA TRP A 424 13.30 9.73 14.38
C TRP A 424 14.00 9.98 15.71
N ASN A 425 14.63 11.14 15.88
CA ASN A 425 15.22 11.55 17.16
C ASN A 425 14.15 11.69 18.25
N ASP A 426 13.00 12.28 17.95
CA ASP A 426 11.90 12.38 18.91
C ASP A 426 11.40 10.99 19.33
N ILE A 427 11.22 10.08 18.36
CA ILE A 427 10.73 8.71 18.60
C ILE A 427 11.74 7.93 19.46
N HIS A 428 13.03 8.00 19.14
CA HIS A 428 14.06 7.33 19.92
C HIS A 428 14.20 7.93 21.32
N HIS A 429 14.14 9.26 21.45
CA HIS A 429 14.19 9.92 22.75
C HIS A 429 12.96 9.54 23.60
N PHE A 430 11.77 9.57 23.00
CA PHE A 430 10.54 9.16 23.64
C PHE A 430 10.63 7.72 24.16
N ASN A 431 11.01 6.75 23.32
CA ASN A 431 11.11 5.35 23.74
C ASN A 431 12.14 5.13 24.84
N LYS A 432 13.29 5.84 24.81
CA LYS A 432 14.29 5.79 25.88
C LYS A 432 13.82 6.38 27.20
N SER A 433 12.85 7.29 27.16
CA SER A 433 12.30 7.92 28.37
C SER A 433 11.29 7.03 29.12
N ILE A 434 10.77 5.98 28.49
CA ILE A 434 9.76 5.10 29.10
C ILE A 434 10.41 4.21 30.16
N ARG A 435 9.89 4.28 31.38
CA ARG A 435 10.34 3.51 32.54
C ARG A 435 9.58 2.19 32.67
N TYR A 436 9.97 1.18 31.89
CA TYR A 436 9.33 -0.14 31.91
C TYR A 436 9.58 -0.93 33.20
N ASP A 437 10.56 -0.56 34.01
CA ASP A 437 10.80 -1.12 35.35
C ASP A 437 9.59 -0.91 36.28
N ASN A 438 8.81 0.15 36.03
CA ASN A 438 7.59 0.49 36.76
C ASN A 438 6.32 -0.10 36.14
N TRP A 439 6.39 -0.66 34.93
CA TRP A 439 5.26 -1.33 34.31
C TRP A 439 5.11 -2.73 34.91
N LYS A 440 4.08 -2.94 35.73
CA LYS A 440 3.81 -4.22 36.38
C LYS A 440 2.72 -4.97 35.62
N VAL A 441 2.96 -6.25 35.39
CA VAL A 441 2.02 -7.14 34.69
C VAL A 441 1.66 -8.29 35.62
N ASP A 442 0.36 -8.46 35.84
CA ASP A 442 -0.19 -9.58 36.61
C ASP A 442 -0.59 -10.71 35.65
N PHE A 443 0.32 -11.66 35.45
CA PHE A 443 0.08 -12.82 34.58
C PHE A 443 -1.06 -13.71 35.09
N GLU A 444 -1.23 -13.84 36.40
CA GLU A 444 -2.28 -14.68 36.96
C GLU A 444 -3.66 -14.11 36.62
N SER A 445 -3.84 -12.79 36.81
CA SER A 445 -5.07 -12.10 36.41
C SER A 445 -5.32 -12.20 34.91
N LEU A 446 -4.29 -12.03 34.07
CA LEU A 446 -4.45 -12.13 32.61
C LEU A 446 -4.83 -13.53 32.14
N VAL A 447 -4.29 -14.59 32.74
CA VAL A 447 -4.62 -15.98 32.37
C VAL A 447 -5.94 -16.44 32.98
N THR A 448 -6.29 -15.96 34.18
CA THR A 448 -7.53 -16.35 34.86
C THR A 448 -8.75 -15.64 34.31
N ALA A 449 -8.63 -14.36 33.93
CA ALA A 449 -9.73 -13.58 33.34
C ALA A 449 -10.10 -13.97 31.89
N ALA A 450 -9.37 -14.93 31.32
CA ALA A 450 -9.60 -15.48 29.99
C ALA A 450 -10.32 -16.84 30.01
N LEU A 451 -10.65 -17.32 31.22
CA LEU A 451 -11.56 -18.42 31.50
C LEU A 451 -12.96 -17.85 31.74
#